data_AF-A0A3D2FCB0-F1
#
_entry.id   AF-A0A3D2FCB0-F1
#
_cell.length_a   1.000
_cell.length_b   1.000
_cell.length_c   1.000
_cell.angle_alpha   90.00
_cell.angle_beta   90.00
_cell.angle_gamma   90.00
#
_symmetry.space_group_name_H-M   'P 1'
#
loop_
_entity.id
_entity.type
_entity.pdbx_description
1 polymer ?
#
loop_
_entity_poly.entity_id
_entity_poly.type
_entity_poly.pdbx_seq_one_letter_code
_entity_poly.pdbx_strand_id
1 'polypeptide(L)'
;MSAGLGKHYSDCTPEKLRGAAEAMLFFLVEIEDDNAIDYCKSFIYNSTHYDVGNRPRKLKGIFFDPLAPRRELTTPRSILYSFRAFVFHLRSDPRISAPDGWSLANVEELKLLNDIITTQVEFLDAV
;
A
#
# COMPACT_ATOMS: atom_id res chain seq x y z
N MET A 1 4.04 2.39 13.45
CA MET A 1 3.45 1.81 12.21
C MET A 1 3.26 0.28 12.28
N SER A 2 4.31 -0.54 12.38
CA SER A 2 4.20 -2.01 12.41
C SER A 2 3.36 -2.54 13.57
N ALA A 3 3.52 -1.99 14.77
CA ALA A 3 2.70 -2.32 15.94
C ALA A 3 1.21 -2.00 15.75
N GLY A 4 0.87 -0.96 14.98
CA GLY A 4 -0.51 -0.61 14.63
C GLY A 4 -1.10 -1.63 13.65
N LEU A 5 -0.37 -1.97 12.59
CA LEU A 5 -0.79 -2.99 11.62
C LEU A 5 -0.92 -4.37 12.26
N GLY A 6 0.02 -4.74 13.14
CA GLY A 6 0.05 -6.05 13.82
C GLY A 6 -1.17 -6.32 14.72
N LYS A 7 -1.86 -5.27 15.19
CA LYS A 7 -3.12 -5.42 15.95
C LYS A 7 -4.28 -5.90 15.07
N HIS A 8 -4.25 -5.61 13.77
CA HIS A 8 -5.33 -5.90 12.83
C HIS A 8 -4.96 -7.02 11.84
N TYR A 9 -3.67 -7.19 11.55
CA TYR A 9 -3.15 -8.11 10.55
C TYR A 9 -2.00 -8.93 11.16
N SER A 10 -2.23 -10.23 11.37
CA SER A 10 -1.20 -11.15 11.88
C SER A 10 -0.01 -11.31 10.93
N ASP A 11 -0.21 -11.00 9.64
CA ASP A 11 0.76 -11.14 8.56
C ASP A 11 1.63 -9.89 8.32
N CYS A 12 1.64 -8.94 9.27
CA CYS A 12 2.35 -7.67 9.19
C CYS A 12 3.50 -7.57 10.22
N THR A 13 4.39 -8.57 10.27
CA THR A 13 5.57 -8.48 11.15
C THR A 13 6.53 -7.37 10.70
N PRO A 14 7.29 -6.76 11.62
CA PRO A 14 8.24 -5.69 11.28
C PRO A 14 9.25 -6.11 10.22
N GLU A 15 9.78 -7.32 10.28
CA GLU A 15 10.79 -7.85 9.36
C GLU A 15 10.24 -7.95 7.95
N LYS A 16 9.00 -8.38 7.82
CA LYS A 16 8.33 -8.53 6.54
C LYS A 16 8.00 -7.19 5.91
N LEU A 17 7.48 -6.24 6.69
CA LEU A 17 7.22 -4.88 6.23
C LEU A 17 8.50 -4.20 5.76
N ARG A 18 9.58 -4.31 6.55
CA ARG A 18 10.90 -3.79 6.20
C ARG A 18 11.43 -4.43 4.91
N GLY A 19 11.41 -5.76 4.82
CA GLY A 19 11.91 -6.47 3.64
C GLY A 19 11.15 -6.12 2.35
N ALA A 20 9.83 -5.92 2.44
CA ALA A 20 9.03 -5.48 1.29
C ALA A 20 9.37 -4.03 0.89
N ALA A 21 9.45 -3.12 1.87
CA ALA A 21 9.77 -1.71 1.63
C ALA A 21 11.17 -1.52 1.05
N GLU A 22 12.19 -2.18 1.63
CA GLU A 22 13.57 -2.15 1.12
C GLU A 22 13.63 -2.63 -0.33
N ALA A 23 12.99 -3.77 -0.63
CA ALA A 23 13.00 -4.32 -1.98
C ALA A 23 12.33 -3.39 -3.01
N MET A 24 11.23 -2.72 -2.62
CA MET A 24 10.57 -1.72 -3.47
C MET A 24 11.47 -0.50 -3.69
N LEU A 25 12.14 0.01 -2.64
CA LEU A 25 13.07 1.13 -2.75
C LEU A 25 14.28 0.80 -3.64
N PHE A 26 14.89 -0.38 -3.47
CA PHE A 26 15.98 -0.82 -4.35
C PHE A 26 15.53 -0.90 -5.81
N PHE A 27 14.33 -1.39 -6.07
CA PHE A 27 13.79 -1.41 -7.44
C PHE A 27 13.56 0.01 -7.99
N LEU A 28 13.07 0.96 -7.18
CA LEU A 28 12.91 2.35 -7.61
C LEU A 28 14.26 3.01 -7.93
N VAL A 29 15.32 2.67 -7.20
CA VAL A 29 16.69 3.10 -7.51
C VAL A 29 17.19 2.45 -8.81
N GLU A 30 16.94 1.16 -9.01
CA GLU A 30 17.35 0.40 -10.20
C GLU A 30 16.77 0.96 -11.50
N ILE A 31 15.56 1.51 -11.47
CA ILE A 31 14.90 2.07 -12.67
C ILE A 31 15.25 3.54 -12.96
N GLU A 32 16.03 4.19 -12.08
CA GLU A 32 16.55 5.56 -12.21
C GLU A 32 15.53 6.59 -12.75
N ASP A 33 14.34 6.64 -12.12
CA ASP A 33 13.23 7.51 -12.56
C ASP A 33 12.88 8.55 -11.49
N ASP A 34 12.66 9.79 -11.93
CA ASP A 34 12.34 10.92 -11.05
C ASP A 34 10.91 10.83 -10.45
N ASN A 35 10.06 9.93 -10.93
CA ASN A 35 8.66 9.83 -10.53
C ASN A 35 8.38 8.81 -9.40
N ALA A 36 9.40 8.42 -8.63
CA ALA A 36 9.30 7.40 -7.58
C ALA A 36 8.14 7.64 -6.58
N ILE A 37 7.89 8.90 -6.20
CA ILE A 37 6.79 9.26 -5.28
C ILE A 37 5.43 9.01 -5.93
N ASP A 38 5.28 9.34 -7.21
CA ASP A 38 4.02 9.12 -7.93
C ASP A 38 3.71 7.63 -8.09
N TYR A 39 4.73 6.81 -8.35
CA TYR A 39 4.58 5.35 -8.36
C TYR A 39 4.07 4.81 -7.03
N CYS A 40 4.63 5.24 -5.91
CA CYS A 40 4.16 4.85 -4.59
C CYS A 40 2.72 5.31 -4.34
N LYS A 41 2.40 6.57 -4.63
CA LYS A 41 1.06 7.14 -4.43
C LYS A 41 0.01 6.41 -5.28
N SER A 42 0.30 6.23 -6.56
CA SER A 42 -0.55 5.54 -7.53
C SER A 42 -0.72 4.06 -7.17
N PHE A 43 0.31 3.39 -6.65
CA PHE A 43 0.21 2.02 -6.20
C PHE A 43 -0.69 1.86 -4.97
N ILE A 44 -0.61 2.78 -4.00
CA ILE A 44 -1.50 2.79 -2.82
C ILE A 44 -2.95 3.03 -3.27
N TYR A 45 -3.17 4.00 -4.16
CA TYR A 45 -4.50 4.27 -4.73
C TYR A 45 -5.08 3.01 -5.39
N ASN A 46 -4.32 2.38 -6.30
CA ASN A 46 -4.80 1.21 -7.02
C ASN A 46 -5.06 0.01 -6.10
N SER A 47 -4.15 -0.25 -5.15
CA SER A 47 -4.27 -1.36 -4.19
C SER A 47 -5.51 -1.22 -3.27
N THR A 48 -5.93 0.01 -3.00
CA THR A 48 -7.09 0.29 -2.15
C THR A 48 -8.40 0.38 -2.93
N HIS A 49 -8.37 0.82 -4.19
CA HIS A 49 -9.57 1.11 -4.98
C HIS A 49 -9.90 0.06 -6.04
N TYR A 50 -9.00 -0.86 -6.38
CA TYR A 50 -9.21 -1.85 -7.44
C TYR A 50 -8.88 -3.26 -6.97
N ASP A 51 -9.60 -4.24 -7.48
CA ASP A 51 -9.31 -5.67 -7.28
C ASP A 51 -8.29 -6.18 -8.31
N VAL A 52 -7.89 -7.45 -8.18
CA VAL A 52 -6.92 -8.09 -9.08
C VAL A 52 -7.41 -8.11 -10.55
N GLY A 53 -8.73 -8.05 -10.78
CA GLY A 53 -9.33 -7.96 -12.10
C GLY A 53 -9.50 -6.53 -12.62
N ASN A 54 -8.87 -5.55 -11.97
CA ASN A 54 -8.98 -4.12 -12.24
C ASN A 54 -10.41 -3.57 -12.13
N ARG A 55 -11.26 -4.20 -11.31
CA ARG A 55 -12.61 -3.74 -11.05
C ARG A 55 -12.61 -2.85 -9.80
N PRO A 56 -13.38 -1.75 -9.78
CA PRO A 56 -13.52 -0.93 -8.60
C PRO A 56 -13.93 -1.75 -7.37
N ARG A 57 -13.18 -1.62 -6.28
CA ARG A 57 -13.47 -2.25 -4.99
C ARG A 57 -14.69 -1.58 -4.38
N LYS A 58 -15.57 -2.40 -3.80
CA LYS A 58 -16.65 -1.91 -2.95
C LYS A 58 -16.05 -1.53 -1.60
N LEU A 59 -16.01 -0.23 -1.29
CA LEU A 59 -15.55 0.26 0.02
C LEU A 59 -16.70 0.38 1.03
N LYS A 60 -17.91 0.69 0.55
CA LYS A 60 -19.11 0.89 1.38
C LYS A 60 -19.96 -0.36 1.50
N GLY A 61 -20.38 -0.72 2.71
CA GLY A 61 -21.40 -1.74 2.94
C GLY A 61 -21.62 -2.05 4.42
N ILE A 62 -22.87 -2.23 4.83
CA ILE A 62 -23.26 -2.46 6.24
C ILE A 62 -22.68 -3.78 6.80
N PHE A 63 -22.44 -4.77 5.93
CA PHE A 63 -21.90 -6.09 6.29
C PHE A 63 -20.51 -6.35 5.72
N PHE A 64 -19.82 -5.31 5.25
CA PHE A 64 -18.54 -5.46 4.56
C PHE A 64 -17.51 -4.50 5.13
N ASP A 65 -16.46 -5.06 5.73
CA ASP A 65 -15.28 -4.30 6.12
C ASP A 65 -14.23 -4.38 4.99
N PRO A 66 -13.92 -3.27 4.30
CA PRO A 66 -12.93 -3.26 3.22
C PRO A 66 -11.49 -3.50 3.69
N LEU A 67 -11.24 -3.37 4.99
CA LEU A 67 -9.96 -3.59 5.65
C LEU A 67 -9.91 -4.93 6.40
N ALA A 68 -10.91 -5.79 6.24
CA ALA A 68 -10.90 -7.10 6.86
C ALA A 68 -9.65 -7.91 6.43
N PRO A 69 -8.98 -8.60 7.37
CA PRO A 69 -7.81 -9.41 7.07
C PRO A 69 -8.18 -10.58 6.13
N ARG A 70 -7.24 -10.94 5.25
CA ARG A 70 -7.37 -12.12 4.39
C ARG A 70 -6.65 -13.32 5.01
N ARG A 71 -7.14 -14.53 4.68
CA ARG A 71 -6.49 -15.79 5.08
C ARG A 71 -5.18 -16.05 4.33
N GLU A 72 -5.08 -15.55 3.11
CA GLU A 72 -3.91 -15.71 2.28
C GLU A 72 -2.79 -14.80 2.78
N LEU A 73 -1.66 -15.41 3.13
CA LEU A 73 -0.48 -14.70 3.58
C LEU A 73 0.28 -14.15 2.36
N THR A 74 0.79 -12.94 2.50
CA THR A 74 1.63 -12.30 1.49
C THR A 74 3.10 -12.59 1.75
N THR A 75 3.95 -12.43 0.74
CA THR A 75 5.41 -12.50 0.91
C THR A 75 6.03 -11.18 0.42
N PRO A 76 7.19 -10.75 0.94
CA PRO A 76 7.89 -9.59 0.40
C PRO A 76 8.12 -9.70 -1.11
N ARG A 77 8.41 -10.92 -1.58
CA ARG A 77 8.61 -11.22 -3.00
C ARG A 77 7.34 -11.02 -3.83
N SER A 78 6.18 -11.49 -3.36
CA SER A 78 4.91 -11.32 -4.09
C SER A 78 4.47 -9.85 -4.13
N ILE A 79 4.72 -9.10 -3.06
CA ILE A 79 4.49 -7.64 -3.01
C ILE A 79 5.37 -6.93 -4.04
N LEU A 80 6.68 -7.24 -4.07
CA LEU A 80 7.61 -6.66 -5.04
C LEU A 80 7.20 -6.96 -6.49
N TYR A 81 6.80 -8.19 -6.80
CA TYR A 81 6.32 -8.52 -8.15
C TYR A 81 5.10 -7.70 -8.55
N SER A 82 4.15 -7.55 -7.64
CA SER A 82 2.94 -6.75 -7.88
C SER A 82 3.29 -5.28 -8.11
N PHE A 83 4.21 -4.74 -7.31
CA PHE A 83 4.68 -3.37 -7.47
C PHE A 83 5.42 -3.15 -8.79
N ARG A 84 6.34 -4.04 -9.18
CA ARG A 84 7.05 -3.98 -10.46
C ARG A 84 6.08 -4.00 -11.65
N ALA A 85 5.14 -4.96 -11.64
CA ALA A 85 4.12 -5.06 -12.67
C ALA A 85 3.29 -3.77 -12.77
N PHE A 86 2.90 -3.20 -11.63
CA PHE A 86 2.17 -1.94 -11.58
C PHE A 86 2.97 -0.77 -12.14
N VAL A 87 4.23 -0.59 -11.74
CA VAL A 87 5.08 0.51 -12.22
C VAL A 87 5.25 0.46 -13.75
N PHE A 88 5.51 -0.72 -14.30
CA PHE A 88 5.58 -0.88 -15.76
C PHE A 88 4.24 -0.63 -16.44
N HIS A 89 3.13 -1.04 -15.82
CA HIS A 89 1.79 -0.76 -16.35
C HIS A 89 1.51 0.74 -16.35
N LEU A 90 1.83 1.47 -15.27
CA LEU A 90 1.64 2.91 -15.16
C LEU A 90 2.48 3.68 -16.18
N ARG A 91 3.71 3.24 -16.45
CA ARG A 91 4.54 3.78 -17.53
C ARG A 91 3.90 3.61 -18.91
N SER A 92 3.20 2.49 -19.12
CA SER A 92 2.50 2.22 -20.39
C SER A 92 1.13 2.89 -20.50
N ASP A 93 0.47 3.15 -19.37
CA ASP A 93 -0.87 3.71 -19.29
C ASP A 93 -0.98 4.70 -18.12
N PRO A 94 -0.71 6.00 -18.35
CA PRO A 94 -0.81 7.02 -17.31
C PRO A 94 -2.20 7.18 -16.68
N ARG A 95 -3.26 6.62 -17.29
CA ARG A 95 -4.64 6.75 -16.78
C ARG A 95 -4.87 6.00 -15.47
N ILE A 96 -3.96 5.10 -15.09
CA ILE A 96 -4.04 4.38 -13.82
C ILE A 96 -3.35 5.13 -12.68
N SER A 97 -2.84 6.35 -12.91
CA SER A 97 -2.26 7.18 -11.85
C SER A 97 -3.30 7.50 -10.77
N ALA A 98 -2.82 7.79 -9.56
CA ALA A 98 -3.69 8.37 -8.54
C ALA A 98 -4.26 9.70 -9.05
N PRO A 99 -5.55 10.01 -8.79
CA PRO A 99 -6.10 11.32 -9.10
C PRO A 99 -5.36 12.46 -8.39
N ASP A 100 -5.36 13.63 -9.01
CA ASP A 100 -4.83 14.85 -8.39
C ASP A 100 -5.54 15.14 -7.06
N GLY A 101 -4.77 15.52 -6.05
CA GLY A 101 -5.28 15.77 -4.70
C GLY A 101 -5.76 14.52 -3.93
N TRP A 102 -5.67 13.32 -4.51
CA TRP A 102 -6.01 12.10 -3.78
C TRP A 102 -5.07 11.87 -2.59
N SER A 103 -5.65 11.49 -1.46
CA SER A 103 -4.97 11.11 -0.23
C SER A 103 -5.80 10.05 0.49
N LEU A 104 -5.15 9.15 1.23
CA LEU A 104 -5.83 8.14 2.03
C LEU A 104 -6.74 8.76 3.10
N ALA A 105 -6.37 9.93 3.63
CA ALA A 105 -7.15 10.69 4.60
C ALA A 105 -8.53 11.13 4.07
N ASN A 106 -8.71 11.19 2.75
CA ASN A 106 -9.95 11.63 2.12
C ASN A 106 -10.97 10.47 1.97
N VAL A 107 -10.62 9.25 2.35
CA VAL A 107 -11.46 8.05 2.22
C VAL A 107 -11.85 7.56 3.62
N GLU A 108 -13.10 7.83 4.01
CA GLU A 108 -13.61 7.54 5.36
C GLU A 108 -13.44 6.06 5.75
N GLU A 109 -13.70 5.15 4.82
CA GLU A 109 -13.59 3.71 5.05
C GLU A 109 -12.15 3.23 5.24
N LEU A 110 -11.16 4.04 4.86
CA LEU A 110 -9.74 3.75 5.00
C LEU A 110 -9.10 4.53 6.16
N LYS A 111 -9.90 5.21 6.99
CA LYS A 111 -9.41 6.02 8.11
C LYS A 111 -8.49 5.23 9.05
N LEU A 112 -8.84 3.99 9.38
CA LEU A 112 -7.99 3.14 10.22
C LEU A 112 -6.57 2.99 9.64
N LEU A 113 -6.48 2.74 8.32
CA LEU A 113 -5.20 2.61 7.65
C LEU A 113 -4.44 3.94 7.66
N ASN A 114 -5.13 5.06 7.40
CA ASN A 114 -4.57 6.40 7.47
C ASN A 114 -3.97 6.69 8.85
N ASP A 115 -4.73 6.46 9.93
CA ASP A 115 -4.30 6.72 11.30
C ASP A 115 -3.03 5.93 11.66
N ILE A 116 -2.93 4.67 11.20
CA ILE A 116 -1.75 3.82 11.44
C ILE A 116 -0.51 4.31 10.69
N ILE A 117 -0.65 4.75 9.43
CA ILE A 117 0.50 5.19 8.62
C ILE A 117 0.96 6.60 8.99
N THR A 118 0.06 7.46 9.50
CA THR A 118 0.39 8.82 9.96
C THR A 118 0.72 8.90 11.44
N THR A 119 0.73 7.75 12.15
CA THR A 119 1.14 7.70 13.56
C THR A 119 2.56 8.26 13.69
N GLN A 120 2.73 9.30 14.50
CA GLN A 120 4.05 9.83 14.84
C GLN A 120 4.82 8.77 15.62
N VAL A 121 6.05 8.51 15.19
CA VAL A 121 6.96 7.59 15.86
C VAL A 121 7.96 8.42 16.63
N GLU A 122 8.00 8.25 17.93
CA GLU A 122 8.98 8.91 18.78
C GLU A 122 10.27 8.10 18.84
N PHE A 123 11.40 8.73 19.20
CA PHE A 123 12.69 8.05 19.32
C PHE A 123 12.64 6.86 20.30
N LEU A 124 11.76 6.94 21.31
CA LEU A 124 11.57 5.89 22.32
C LEU A 124 10.85 4.65 21.77
N ASP A 125 10.15 4.76 20.64
CA ASP A 125 9.48 3.63 19.98
C ASP A 125 10.45 2.74 19.19
N ALA A 126 11.74 3.13 19.12
CA ALA A 126 12.79 2.39 18.42
C ALA A 126 13.52 1.36 19.30
N VAL A 127 13.18 1.28 20.59
CA VAL A 127 13.82 0.42 21.61
C VAL A 127 12.96 -0.80 21.92
#